data_AF-A0A7C9A825-F1
#
_entry.id   AF-A0A7C9A825-F1
#
_cell.length_a   1.000
_cell.length_b   1.000
_cell.length_c   1.000
_cell.angle_alpha   90.00
_cell.angle_beta   90.00
_cell.angle_gamma   90.00
#
_symmetry.space_group_name_H-M   'P 1'
#
loop_
_entity.id
_entity.type
_entity.pdbx_description
1 polymer ?
#
loop_
_entity_poly.entity_id
_entity_poly.type
_entity_poly.pdbx_seq_one_letter_code
_entity_poly.pdbx_strand_id
1 'polypeptide(L)'
;LKLGYDYLSPSTLKSCFSDCSLFPKGYEFDKYKLVILWIAQGFIEPLHQGETLENEGAEYLEKLLNKGLLQHVPSDESHTKCKLHDLMHDLCCSVAAEQCQMLNSRENDNVKNNIYHISIGYEVNTYTSLKIPSSNLQSIGNLRTFLLATSPRFGSFMRSSLPKNLMTSFLCVRVLG
;
A
#
# COMPACT_ATOMS: atom_id res chain seq x y z
N LEU A 1 -5.76 13.04 -16.87
CA LEU A 1 -5.53 12.13 -15.73
C LEU A 1 -4.96 12.87 -14.52
N LYS A 2 -3.82 13.58 -14.62
CA LYS A 2 -3.25 14.37 -13.51
C LYS A 2 -4.21 15.39 -12.87
N LEU A 3 -5.13 15.96 -13.66
CA LEU A 3 -6.14 16.90 -13.18
C LEU A 3 -6.95 16.37 -11.97
N GLY A 4 -7.41 15.10 -12.00
CA GLY A 4 -8.19 14.53 -10.88
C GLY A 4 -7.40 14.42 -9.58
N TYR A 5 -6.09 14.22 -9.67
CA TYR A 5 -5.15 14.19 -8.55
C TYR A 5 -4.76 15.60 -8.06
N ASP A 6 -4.53 16.53 -8.99
CA ASP A 6 -4.13 17.91 -8.66
C ASP A 6 -5.23 18.64 -7.87
N TYR A 7 -6.51 18.31 -8.14
CA TYR A 7 -7.68 18.81 -7.40
C TYR A 7 -8.04 18.01 -6.13
N LEU A 8 -7.17 17.11 -5.65
CA LEU A 8 -7.29 16.54 -4.30
C LEU A 8 -6.77 17.56 -3.28
N SER A 9 -7.66 18.30 -2.63
CA SER A 9 -7.43 18.92 -1.32
C SER A 9 -8.18 18.07 -0.30
N PRO A 10 -7.61 17.55 0.81
CA PRO A 10 -6.37 17.87 1.54
C PRO A 10 -5.15 16.99 1.19
N SER A 11 -3.97 17.33 1.74
CA SER A 11 -2.71 16.54 1.64
C SER A 11 -2.91 15.05 1.96
N THR A 12 -3.80 14.77 2.89
CA THR A 12 -4.13 13.43 3.37
C THR A 12 -4.73 12.53 2.29
N LEU A 13 -5.64 13.05 1.45
CA LEU A 13 -6.28 12.25 0.39
C LEU A 13 -5.27 11.87 -0.71
N LYS A 14 -4.28 12.74 -0.95
CA LYS A 14 -3.13 12.45 -1.82
C LYS A 14 -2.25 11.36 -1.22
N SER A 15 -1.98 11.39 0.08
CA SER A 15 -1.22 10.33 0.78
C SER A 15 -1.93 8.98 0.71
N CYS A 16 -3.24 8.93 1.00
CA CYS A 16 -4.04 7.70 0.87
C CYS A 16 -3.98 7.11 -0.55
N PHE A 17 -4.07 7.96 -1.58
CA PHE A 17 -3.95 7.52 -2.96
C PHE A 17 -2.53 7.05 -3.31
N SER A 18 -1.49 7.80 -2.93
CA SER A 18 -0.09 7.45 -3.18
C SER A 18 0.31 6.14 -2.52
N ASP A 19 -0.26 5.82 -1.36
CA ASP A 19 0.02 4.58 -0.63
C ASP A 19 -0.43 3.33 -1.41
N CYS A 20 -1.46 3.45 -2.24
CA CYS A 20 -1.91 2.35 -3.10
C CYS A 20 -0.83 1.94 -4.15
N SER A 21 0.21 2.76 -4.38
CA SER A 21 1.35 2.42 -5.26
C SER A 21 2.21 1.28 -4.74
N LEU A 22 2.09 0.98 -3.44
CA LEU A 22 2.76 -0.14 -2.79
C LEU A 22 2.15 -1.49 -3.17
N PHE A 23 1.13 -1.51 -4.01
CA PHE A 23 0.47 -2.74 -4.44
C PHE A 23 0.61 -2.90 -5.96
N PRO A 24 0.67 -4.16 -6.45
CA PRO A 24 0.84 -4.41 -7.87
C PRO A 24 -0.36 -3.94 -8.69
N LYS A 25 -0.13 -3.76 -10.00
CA LYS A 25 -1.18 -3.40 -10.95
C LYS A 25 -2.28 -4.46 -10.96
N GLY A 26 -3.54 -4.02 -10.97
CA GLY A 26 -4.70 -4.90 -10.91
C GLY A 26 -5.00 -5.48 -9.52
N TYR A 27 -4.31 -5.04 -8.46
CA TYR A 27 -4.61 -5.49 -7.10
C TYR A 27 -6.02 -5.08 -6.67
N GLU A 28 -6.79 -6.05 -6.17
CA GLU A 28 -8.10 -5.83 -5.57
C GLU A 28 -7.97 -5.64 -4.06
N PHE A 29 -8.25 -4.43 -3.61
CA PHE A 29 -8.29 -4.06 -2.21
C PHE A 29 -9.62 -4.48 -1.60
N ASP A 30 -9.55 -5.14 -0.44
CA ASP A 30 -10.64 -5.11 0.52
C ASP A 30 -10.75 -3.69 1.08
N LYS A 31 -11.94 -3.08 0.98
CA LYS A 31 -12.14 -1.68 1.35
C LYS A 31 -11.82 -1.42 2.82
N TYR A 32 -12.24 -2.33 3.71
CA TYR A 32 -12.01 -2.19 5.15
C TYR A 32 -10.52 -2.28 5.47
N LYS A 33 -9.80 -3.26 4.93
CA LYS A 33 -8.35 -3.40 5.15
C LYS A 33 -7.55 -2.21 4.61
N LEU A 34 -7.97 -1.63 3.49
CA LEU A 34 -7.35 -0.43 2.94
C LEU A 34 -7.52 0.77 3.88
N VAL A 35 -8.71 0.95 4.47
CA VAL A 35 -8.96 1.99 5.48
C VAL A 35 -8.08 1.78 6.72
N ILE A 36 -8.02 0.55 7.24
CA ILE A 36 -7.16 0.22 8.39
C ILE A 36 -5.68 0.52 8.09
N LEU A 37 -5.22 0.25 6.86
CA LEU A 37 -3.86 0.59 6.44
C LEU A 37 -3.62 2.10 6.50
N TRP A 38 -4.53 2.92 5.98
CA TRP A 38 -4.38 4.37 6.04
C TRP A 38 -4.39 4.92 7.47
N ILE A 39 -5.26 4.40 8.34
CA ILE A 39 -5.26 4.74 9.78
C ILE A 39 -3.90 4.37 10.39
N ALA A 40 -3.40 3.18 10.09
CA ALA A 40 -2.10 2.71 10.55
C ALA A 40 -0.91 3.48 9.97
N GLN A 41 -1.09 4.27 8.91
CA GLN A 41 -0.05 5.16 8.41
C GLN A 41 -0.14 6.58 9.01
N GLY A 42 -1.16 6.85 9.82
CA GLY A 42 -1.46 8.21 10.28
C GLY A 42 -2.10 9.07 9.19
N PHE A 43 -2.62 8.41 8.14
CA PHE A 43 -3.58 8.91 7.16
C PHE A 43 -4.67 9.73 7.81
N ILE A 44 -5.47 9.01 8.58
CA ILE A 44 -6.79 9.47 8.95
C ILE A 44 -6.72 10.21 10.27
N GLU A 45 -7.17 11.47 10.25
CA GLU A 45 -7.33 12.31 11.42
C GLU A 45 -8.82 12.51 11.69
N PRO A 46 -9.25 12.55 12.96
CA PRO A 46 -10.66 12.76 13.29
C PRO A 46 -11.08 14.19 12.94
N LEU A 47 -12.09 14.36 12.07
CA LEU A 47 -12.61 15.68 11.71
C LEU A 47 -13.62 16.23 12.73
N HIS A 48 -14.33 15.33 13.43
CA HIS A 48 -15.36 15.70 14.40
C HIS A 48 -15.25 14.91 15.71
N GLN A 49 -15.66 15.53 16.82
CA GLN A 49 -15.77 14.83 18.11
C GLN A 49 -16.85 13.74 18.02
N GLY A 50 -16.46 12.48 18.23
CA GLY A 50 -17.37 11.33 18.25
C GLY A 50 -17.38 10.48 16.97
N GLU A 51 -16.71 10.92 15.90
CA GLU A 51 -16.45 10.11 14.69
C GLU A 51 -15.36 9.06 14.97
N THR A 52 -15.52 7.86 14.40
CA THR A 52 -14.46 6.85 14.42
C THR A 52 -13.51 7.04 13.25
N LEU A 53 -12.24 6.67 13.43
CA LEU A 53 -11.25 6.76 12.34
C LEU A 53 -11.62 5.86 11.16
N GLU A 54 -12.33 4.77 11.41
CA GLU A 54 -12.84 3.86 10.39
C GLU A 54 -13.91 4.51 9.52
N ASN A 55 -14.85 5.25 10.11
CA ASN A 55 -15.87 5.99 9.35
C ASN A 55 -15.23 7.09 8.52
N GLU A 56 -14.33 7.86 9.13
CA GLU A 56 -13.59 8.92 8.47
C GLU A 56 -12.76 8.37 7.30
N GLY A 57 -12.04 7.27 7.50
CA GLY A 57 -11.28 6.61 6.45
C GLY A 57 -12.18 6.06 5.32
N ALA A 58 -13.38 5.58 5.66
CA ALA A 58 -14.36 5.15 4.68
C ALA A 58 -14.87 6.32 3.81
N GLU A 59 -15.05 7.52 4.39
CA GLU A 59 -15.36 8.71 3.59
C GLU A 59 -14.24 9.08 2.63
N TYR A 60 -12.99 8.97 3.06
CA TYR A 60 -11.83 9.24 2.21
C TYR A 60 -11.78 8.26 1.03
N LEU A 61 -12.05 6.98 1.30
CA LEU A 61 -12.17 5.97 0.26
C LEU A 61 -13.28 6.31 -0.73
N GLU A 62 -14.45 6.71 -0.23
CA GLU A 62 -15.60 7.08 -1.06
C GLU A 62 -15.31 8.33 -1.90
N LYS A 63 -14.58 9.32 -1.37
CA LYS A 63 -14.10 10.48 -2.15
C LYS A 63 -13.18 10.07 -3.29
N LEU A 64 -12.29 9.09 -3.08
CA LEU A 64 -11.41 8.56 -4.13
C LEU A 64 -12.19 7.78 -5.21
N LEU A 65 -13.20 7.01 -4.80
CA LEU A 65 -14.10 6.29 -5.71
C LEU A 65 -14.93 7.25 -6.57
N ASN A 66 -15.54 8.27 -5.94
CA ASN A 66 -16.33 9.28 -6.64
C ASN A 66 -15.51 10.14 -7.62
N LYS A 67 -14.21 10.33 -7.35
CA LYS A 67 -13.27 10.98 -8.28
C LYS A 67 -12.75 10.03 -9.37
N GLY A 68 -13.15 8.76 -9.35
CA GLY A 68 -12.72 7.75 -10.32
C GLY A 68 -11.25 7.33 -10.19
N LEU A 69 -10.59 7.69 -9.08
CA LEU A 69 -9.20 7.31 -8.82
C LEU A 69 -9.12 5.84 -8.41
N LEU A 70 -10.14 5.35 -7.71
CA LEU A 70 -10.39 3.94 -7.47
C LEU A 70 -11.68 3.53 -8.19
N GLN A 71 -11.78 2.24 -8.51
CA GLN A 71 -12.96 1.65 -9.14
C GLN A 71 -13.53 0.56 -8.25
N HIS A 72 -14.86 0.49 -8.17
CA HIS A 72 -15.54 -0.65 -7.56
C HIS A 72 -15.25 -1.93 -8.36
N VAL A 73 -15.00 -3.02 -7.64
CA VAL A 73 -14.92 -4.35 -8.24
C VAL A 73 -16.24 -5.07 -7.94
N PRO A 74 -16.98 -5.52 -8.97
CA PRO A 74 -18.16 -6.35 -8.77
C PRO A 74 -17.78 -7.61 -7.98
N SER A 75 -18.53 -7.90 -6.92
CA SER A 75 -18.33 -9.06 -6.08
C SER A 75 -19.69 -9.62 -5.67
N ASP A 76 -19.86 -10.93 -5.77
CA ASP A 76 -21.06 -11.64 -5.30
C ASP A 76 -21.07 -11.80 -3.77
N GLU A 77 -19.97 -11.44 -3.09
CA GLU A 77 -19.83 -11.53 -1.64
C GLU A 77 -20.06 -10.18 -0.93
N SER A 78 -20.47 -10.25 0.34
CA SER A 78 -20.69 -9.12 1.27
C SER A 78 -19.49 -8.15 1.37
N HIS A 79 -18.28 -8.61 1.07
CA HIS A 79 -17.07 -7.77 1.10
C HIS A 79 -16.96 -6.95 -0.19
N THR A 80 -17.26 -5.66 -0.09
CA THR A 80 -17.04 -4.74 -1.20
C THR A 80 -15.54 -4.54 -1.43
N LYS A 81 -15.13 -4.67 -2.70
CA LYS A 81 -13.74 -4.50 -3.14
C LYS A 81 -13.59 -3.26 -4.00
N CYS A 82 -12.37 -2.75 -4.08
CA CYS A 82 -12.00 -1.72 -5.04
C CYS A 82 -10.62 -1.99 -5.66
N LYS A 83 -10.30 -1.34 -6.76
CA LYS A 83 -8.98 -1.44 -7.41
C LYS A 83 -8.57 -0.10 -8.00
N LEU A 84 -7.26 0.08 -8.18
CA LEU A 84 -6.75 1.07 -9.13
C LEU A 84 -6.97 0.53 -10.54
N HIS A 85 -7.62 1.30 -11.41
CA HIS A 85 -7.59 0.99 -12.84
C HIS A 85 -6.17 1.20 -13.37
N ASP A 86 -5.78 0.50 -14.43
CA ASP A 86 -4.41 0.47 -14.94
C ASP A 86 -3.75 1.85 -15.10
N LEU A 87 -4.48 2.81 -15.67
CA LEU A 87 -4.01 4.19 -15.85
C LEU A 87 -3.87 4.96 -14.53
N MET A 88 -4.72 4.66 -13.55
CA MET A 88 -4.64 5.25 -12.21
C MET A 88 -3.50 4.65 -11.41
N HIS A 89 -3.17 3.38 -11.65
CA HIS A 89 -1.98 2.74 -11.09
C HIS A 89 -0.70 3.42 -11.58
N ASP A 90 -0.58 3.64 -12.89
CA ASP A 90 0.58 4.33 -13.46
C ASP A 90 0.71 5.77 -12.90
N LEU A 91 -0.42 6.49 -12.76
CA LEU A 91 -0.46 7.81 -12.11
C LEU A 91 -0.03 7.73 -10.63
N CYS A 92 -0.58 6.77 -9.89
CA CYS A 92 -0.28 6.53 -8.48
C CYS A 92 1.21 6.29 -8.25
N CYS A 93 1.83 5.41 -9.03
CA CYS A 93 3.27 5.18 -8.99
C CYS A 93 4.07 6.45 -9.35
N SER A 94 3.62 7.22 -10.34
CA SER A 94 4.30 8.46 -10.73
C SER A 94 4.30 9.52 -9.64
N VAL A 95 3.19 9.68 -8.90
CA VAL A 95 3.09 10.71 -7.84
C VAL A 95 3.75 10.25 -6.54
N ALA A 96 3.87 8.94 -6.33
CA ALA A 96 4.50 8.36 -5.15
C ALA A 96 6.01 8.09 -5.33
N ALA A 97 6.57 8.26 -6.53
CA ALA A 97 7.91 7.79 -6.93
C ALA A 97 9.08 8.33 -6.08
N GLU A 98 8.89 9.48 -5.42
CA GLU A 98 9.87 10.11 -4.53
C GLU A 98 9.84 9.55 -3.10
N GLN A 99 8.73 8.93 -2.70
CA GLN A 99 8.49 8.51 -1.31
C GLN A 99 8.24 7.00 -1.15
N CYS A 100 7.77 6.35 -2.22
CA CYS A 100 7.36 4.95 -2.22
C CYS A 100 8.08 4.15 -3.32
N GLN A 101 8.40 2.89 -3.02
CA GLN A 101 8.95 1.95 -4.00
C GLN A 101 8.40 0.54 -3.77
N MET A 102 7.76 -0.04 -4.79
CA MET A 102 7.48 -1.47 -4.84
C MET A 102 8.68 -2.18 -5.47
N LEU A 103 9.16 -3.24 -4.82
CA LEU A 103 10.23 -4.11 -5.29
C LEU A 103 9.63 -5.40 -5.84
N ASN A 104 10.12 -5.80 -7.01
CA ASN A 104 9.77 -7.08 -7.60
C ASN A 104 10.67 -8.18 -7.01
N SER A 105 10.07 -9.23 -6.46
CA SER A 105 10.81 -10.36 -5.87
C SER A 105 11.65 -11.18 -6.86
N ARG A 106 11.50 -10.94 -8.17
CA ARG A 106 12.24 -11.61 -9.25
C ARG A 106 13.40 -10.78 -9.81
N GLU A 107 13.40 -9.47 -9.58
CA GLU A 107 14.36 -8.55 -10.16
C GLU A 107 15.35 -8.11 -9.08
N ASN A 108 16.61 -7.87 -9.47
CA ASN A 108 17.58 -7.21 -8.59
C ASN A 108 17.27 -5.72 -8.57
N ASP A 109 16.08 -5.36 -8.09
CA ASP A 109 15.67 -3.98 -7.97
C ASP A 109 16.56 -3.30 -6.93
N ASN A 110 17.29 -2.29 -7.39
CA ASN A 110 18.02 -1.42 -6.48
C ASN A 110 17.02 -0.56 -5.73
N VAL A 111 17.13 -0.57 -4.41
CA VAL A 111 16.37 0.35 -3.58
C VAL A 111 16.89 1.77 -3.82
N LYS A 112 15.97 2.69 -4.14
CA LYS A 112 16.29 4.11 -4.31
C LYS A 112 16.67 4.72 -2.95
N ASN A 113 17.58 5.69 -2.98
CA ASN A 113 17.92 6.47 -1.79
C ASN A 113 16.73 7.34 -1.37
N ASN A 114 16.60 7.60 -0.06
CA ASN A 114 15.59 8.49 0.54
C ASN A 114 14.12 8.06 0.33
N ILE A 115 13.85 6.75 0.19
CA ILE A 115 12.50 6.19 0.19
C ILE A 115 12.00 6.02 1.63
N TYR A 116 10.71 6.35 1.85
CA TYR A 116 10.04 6.23 3.14
C TYR A 116 9.16 4.97 3.23
N HIS A 117 8.61 4.48 2.12
CA HIS A 117 7.70 3.34 2.12
C HIS A 117 8.12 2.32 1.06
N ILE A 118 8.28 1.07 1.46
CA ILE A 118 8.66 -0.03 0.58
C ILE A 118 7.61 -1.12 0.63
N SER A 119 7.33 -1.72 -0.52
CA SER A 119 6.63 -2.99 -0.56
C SER A 119 7.36 -4.03 -1.40
N ILE A 120 7.12 -5.31 -1.13
CA ILE A 120 7.57 -6.40 -1.97
C ILE A 120 6.35 -7.11 -2.55
N GLY A 121 6.26 -7.15 -3.88
CA GLY A 121 5.24 -7.90 -4.60
C GLY A 121 5.54 -9.41 -4.55
N TYR A 122 4.63 -10.18 -3.95
CA TYR A 122 4.75 -11.64 -3.89
C TYR A 122 3.92 -12.31 -5.00
N GLU A 123 4.59 -12.85 -6.02
CA GLU A 123 3.96 -13.74 -7.00
C GLU A 123 4.01 -15.20 -6.52
N VAL A 124 2.85 -15.78 -6.26
CA VAL A 124 2.67 -17.13 -5.69
C VAL A 124 3.04 -18.26 -6.66
N ASN A 125 3.37 -17.97 -7.93
CA ASN A 125 3.56 -19.01 -8.96
C ASN A 125 4.89 -19.76 -8.91
N THR A 126 5.75 -19.49 -7.93
CA THR A 126 7.03 -20.19 -7.81
C THR A 126 7.20 -20.66 -6.38
N TYR A 127 7.42 -21.97 -6.19
CA TYR A 127 7.84 -22.64 -4.96
C TYR A 127 9.20 -22.14 -4.41
N THR A 128 9.64 -20.94 -4.80
CA THR A 128 10.93 -20.36 -4.48
C THR A 128 10.76 -19.38 -3.33
N SER A 129 11.65 -19.50 -2.34
CA SER A 129 11.78 -18.58 -1.21
C SER A 129 11.75 -17.12 -1.66
N LEU A 130 11.08 -16.26 -0.89
CA LEU A 130 11.15 -14.80 -1.06
C LEU A 130 12.61 -14.37 -1.10
N LYS A 131 13.08 -13.98 -2.28
CA LYS A 131 14.35 -13.26 -2.40
C LYS A 131 14.07 -11.82 -2.06
N ILE A 132 14.22 -11.50 -0.78
CA ILE A 132 14.30 -10.11 -0.36
C ILE A 132 15.63 -9.57 -0.89
N PRO A 133 15.65 -8.47 -1.67
CA PRO A 133 16.88 -7.83 -2.09
C PRO A 133 17.64 -7.37 -0.85
N SER A 134 18.56 -8.20 -0.37
CA SER A 134 19.20 -8.04 0.93
C SER A 134 20.28 -6.96 0.93
N SER A 135 20.75 -6.52 -0.24
CA SER A 135 21.95 -5.69 -0.33
C SER A 135 21.77 -4.20 -0.02
N ASN A 136 20.54 -3.64 -0.03
CA ASN A 136 20.37 -2.18 0.14
C ASN A 136 19.28 -1.76 1.15
N LEU A 137 18.52 -2.70 1.74
CA LEU A 137 17.46 -2.35 2.70
C LEU A 137 18.00 -1.84 4.05
N GLN A 138 19.15 -2.37 4.49
CA GLN A 138 19.76 -2.03 5.78
C GLN A 138 20.39 -0.63 5.80
N SER A 139 20.67 -0.04 4.63
CA SER A 139 21.25 1.31 4.49
C SER A 139 20.20 2.42 4.44
N ILE A 140 18.90 2.10 4.54
CA ILE A 140 17.82 3.09 4.44
C ILE A 140 17.53 3.68 5.81
N GLY A 141 18.15 4.82 6.11
CA GLY A 141 17.95 5.51 7.39
C GLY A 141 16.55 6.11 7.60
N ASN A 142 15.77 6.28 6.53
CA ASN A 142 14.49 7.00 6.54
C ASN A 142 13.26 6.10 6.35
N LEU A 143 13.40 4.76 6.38
CA LEU A 143 12.28 3.87 6.13
C LEU A 143 11.23 3.95 7.26
N ARG A 144 9.98 4.24 6.88
CA ARG A 144 8.82 4.35 7.77
C ARG A 144 7.86 3.16 7.65
N THR A 145 7.74 2.57 6.45
CA THR A 145 6.83 1.44 6.22
C THR A 145 7.47 0.38 5.34
N PHE A 146 7.29 -0.88 5.73
CA PHE A 146 7.63 -2.04 4.93
C PHE A 146 6.39 -2.93 4.81
N LEU A 147 5.87 -3.11 3.59
CA LEU A 147 4.70 -3.93 3.30
C LEU A 147 5.07 -5.17 2.50
N LEU A 148 4.41 -6.27 2.81
CA LEU A 148 4.44 -7.47 1.99
C LEU A 148 3.12 -7.53 1.21
N ALA A 149 3.15 -7.03 -0.02
CA ALA A 149 1.98 -6.98 -0.88
C ALA A 149 1.69 -8.39 -1.41
N THR A 150 0.95 -9.15 -0.60
CA THR A 150 0.47 -10.49 -0.95
C THR A 150 -0.91 -10.40 -1.57
N SER A 151 -1.18 -11.22 -2.58
CA SER A 151 -2.55 -11.38 -3.08
C SER A 151 -3.50 -11.71 -1.90
N PRO A 152 -4.69 -11.09 -1.81
CA PRO A 152 -5.65 -11.31 -0.72
C PRO A 152 -6.04 -12.77 -0.49
N ARG A 153 -5.80 -13.63 -1.49
CA ARG A 153 -6.06 -15.08 -1.43
C ARG A 153 -5.14 -15.85 -0.48
N PHE A 154 -4.01 -15.28 -0.02
CA PHE A 154 -2.94 -16.04 0.64
C PHE A 154 -2.40 -15.46 1.96
N GLY A 155 -3.10 -14.51 2.59
CA GLY A 155 -2.62 -13.83 3.80
C GLY A 155 -2.22 -14.73 4.97
N SER A 156 -2.75 -15.97 5.04
CA SER A 156 -2.43 -16.94 6.10
C SER A 156 -1.08 -17.66 5.92
N PHE A 157 -0.49 -17.70 4.72
CA PHE A 157 0.68 -18.53 4.43
C PHE A 157 2.02 -17.88 4.83
N MET A 158 2.06 -16.56 5.07
CA MET A 158 3.32 -15.80 5.02
C MET A 158 3.96 -15.49 6.37
N ARG A 159 3.27 -15.64 7.51
CA ARG A 159 3.90 -15.42 8.83
C ARG A 159 5.10 -16.35 9.08
N SER A 160 5.11 -17.55 8.49
CA SER A 160 6.18 -18.54 8.65
C SER A 160 7.37 -18.35 7.70
N SER A 161 7.22 -17.54 6.64
CA SER A 161 8.20 -17.44 5.54
C SER A 161 9.03 -16.15 5.56
N LEU A 162 8.71 -15.21 6.46
CA LEU A 162 9.48 -13.98 6.64
C LEU A 162 10.82 -14.28 7.33
N PRO A 163 11.96 -13.88 6.74
CA PRO A 163 13.26 -14.02 7.39
C PRO A 163 13.28 -13.22 8.71
N LYS A 164 13.60 -13.90 9.84
CA LYS A 164 13.58 -13.30 11.18
C LYS A 164 14.47 -12.05 11.31
N ASN A 165 15.54 -11.99 10.53
CA ASN A 165 16.49 -10.87 10.45
C ASN A 165 15.91 -9.59 9.82
N LEU A 166 14.79 -9.70 9.08
CA LEU A 166 14.10 -8.56 8.51
C LEU A 166 13.39 -7.73 9.60
N MET A 167 12.82 -8.40 10.60
CA MET A 167 12.10 -7.74 11.69
C MET A 167 13.04 -7.03 12.67
N THR A 168 14.29 -7.49 12.79
CA THR A 168 15.29 -6.92 13.71
C THR A 168 16.04 -5.72 13.14
N SER A 169 15.98 -5.50 11.82
CA SER A 169 16.77 -4.46 11.13
C SER A 169 16.02 -3.15 10.91
N PHE A 170 14.72 -3.10 11.18
CA PHE A 170 13.91 -1.91 11.01
C PHE A 170 13.38 -1.43 12.36
N LEU A 171 13.91 -0.31 12.85
CA LEU A 171 13.57 0.26 14.16
C LEU A 171 12.16 0.90 14.21
N CYS A 172 11.39 0.88 13.12
CA CYS A 172 10.09 1.56 13.05
C CYS A 172 9.10 0.88 12.09
N VAL A 173 9.02 -0.45 12.05
CA VAL A 173 7.95 -1.14 11.28
C VAL A 173 6.71 -1.25 12.15
N ARG A 174 5.63 -0.57 11.77
CA ARG A 174 4.29 -1.00 12.20
C ARG A 174 4.02 -2.36 11.54
N VAL A 175 4.37 -3.43 12.25
CA VAL A 175 3.97 -4.78 11.87
C VAL A 175 2.47 -4.88 12.17
N LEU A 176 1.63 -4.76 11.14
CA LEU A 176 0.21 -5.04 11.25
C LEU A 176 0.04 -6.55 11.39
N GLY A 177 -0.20 -6.97 12.63
CA GLY A 177 -0.42 -8.36 13.02
C GLY A 177 -1.84 -8.81 12.76
#